data_AF-A0A0M0JIR1-F1
#
_entry.id   AF-A0A0M0JIR1-F1
#
_cell.length_a   1.000
_cell.length_b   1.000
_cell.length_c   1.000
_cell.angle_alpha   90.00
_cell.angle_beta   90.00
_cell.angle_gamma   90.00
#
_symmetry.space_group_name_H-M   'P 1'
#
loop_
_entity.id
_entity.type
_entity.pdbx_description
1 polymer ?
#
loop_
_entity_poly.entity_id
_entity_poly.type
_entity_poly.pdbx_seq_one_letter_code
_entity_poly.pdbx_strand_id
1 'polypeptide(L)'
;MSVSISSAFDAGNIEVATPPTATDVKLNIKPDPHTELEKKQHSQWFHFRATPSAPGVVNYEISNAHAVSYPKAWPGTQVCASTDRKEWVRLESTHFEEGALRWSYGHARAGQAVYFAYFDPYDYERHLHFVARCAAVRGATVRSLGQTLDGRELDCVEVGHGPLQCWAVHRQHPGESQASWYAEGLLTRLLGLSGATGSAADGLALRSLRMFTFHIVPNMNPDGSVRGYLRTNAAGANLNREWASTGDYVAPTLERSPEVFHVLREMVKTGVDAFVDVHGDETLPVAFVAGAEGCACWGPRIKALQSAFVAAYARANPDMQTQFGYEADAPLKANLALGSNQVADRFDCLAVTLEMPFKGDAYALPQWREGYGNDPKRIPAWWANRKVEVAKPLELTPEQKASVAGVIGQIKMKLAKNLNRMIDTFREFDEDQSGKIDKREFQLALRKLGIVAHKSAFDNTFDTFDDDRSGTLEYHELNNKLRRPSAPSVQANPYAGAFGARRYEHFEPPMQMIKLPSGLCVPREVYDDVLRSAQQRYNHNGKHVY
;
A
#
# COMPACT_ATOMS: atom_id res chain seq x y z
N MET A 1 -27.69 -41.67 -2.10
CA MET A 1 -27.57 -40.21 -2.22
C MET A 1 -26.09 -39.87 -2.25
N SER A 2 -25.68 -38.89 -3.05
CA SER A 2 -24.28 -38.51 -3.27
C SER A 2 -24.16 -37.05 -3.72
N VAL A 3 -22.98 -36.47 -3.53
CA VAL A 3 -22.63 -35.13 -4.04
C VAL A 3 -21.58 -35.28 -5.15
N SER A 4 -21.91 -34.81 -6.36
CA SER A 4 -20.93 -34.69 -7.44
C SER A 4 -20.06 -33.45 -7.21
N ILE A 5 -18.75 -33.60 -7.33
CA ILE A 5 -17.75 -32.54 -7.20
C ILE A 5 -16.99 -32.41 -8.53
N SER A 6 -16.74 -31.18 -9.00
CA SER A 6 -15.92 -30.93 -10.18
C SER A 6 -15.16 -29.60 -10.05
N SER A 7 -13.94 -29.56 -10.56
CA SER A 7 -13.13 -28.34 -10.76
C SER A 7 -12.61 -28.22 -12.21
N ALA A 8 -13.29 -28.87 -13.17
CA ALA A 8 -12.90 -28.88 -14.58
C ALA A 8 -13.43 -27.64 -15.34
N PHE A 9 -12.98 -26.45 -14.93
CA PHE A 9 -13.35 -25.14 -15.50
C PHE A 9 -12.36 -24.05 -15.04
N ASP A 10 -12.54 -22.82 -15.51
CA ASP A 10 -11.69 -21.66 -15.21
C ASP A 10 -11.48 -21.43 -13.69
N ALA A 11 -10.22 -21.16 -13.31
CA ALA A 11 -9.73 -21.10 -11.93
C ALA A 11 -9.96 -22.37 -11.07
N GLY A 12 -10.37 -23.49 -11.68
CA GLY A 12 -10.84 -24.69 -10.98
C GLY A 12 -9.77 -25.47 -10.22
N ASN A 13 -9.74 -25.28 -8.89
CA ASN A 13 -8.87 -26.03 -7.99
C ASN A 13 -9.65 -26.73 -6.86
N ILE A 14 -9.80 -28.05 -6.99
CA ILE A 14 -9.91 -28.99 -5.87
C ILE A 14 -9.53 -30.40 -6.33
N GLU A 15 -9.17 -31.26 -5.38
CA GLU A 15 -9.17 -32.72 -5.47
C GLU A 15 -10.18 -33.32 -4.46
N VAL A 16 -10.76 -34.48 -4.78
CA VAL A 16 -11.68 -35.21 -3.89
C VAL A 16 -10.88 -36.27 -3.11
N ALA A 17 -10.69 -36.07 -1.81
CA ALA A 17 -9.82 -36.92 -0.98
C ALA A 17 -10.43 -38.31 -0.68
N THR A 18 -11.76 -38.39 -0.58
CA THR A 18 -12.51 -39.65 -0.41
C THR A 18 -13.83 -39.59 -1.18
N PRO A 19 -14.37 -40.72 -1.69
CA PRO A 19 -15.67 -40.76 -2.37
C PRO A 19 -16.78 -40.01 -1.59
N PRO A 20 -17.42 -38.96 -2.17
CA PRO A 20 -18.38 -38.13 -1.45
C PRO A 20 -19.63 -38.90 -1.03
N THR A 21 -20.12 -38.65 0.19
CA THR A 21 -21.35 -39.27 0.70
C THR A 21 -22.58 -38.41 0.33
N ALA A 22 -23.72 -38.70 0.97
CA ALA A 22 -24.91 -37.85 0.89
C ALA A 22 -24.78 -36.54 1.68
N THR A 23 -23.91 -36.53 2.69
CA THR A 23 -23.85 -35.54 3.77
C THR A 23 -22.47 -34.96 4.00
N ASP A 24 -21.40 -35.60 3.50
CA ASP A 24 -20.02 -35.29 3.86
C ASP A 24 -19.09 -35.39 2.63
N VAL A 25 -18.26 -34.37 2.45
CA VAL A 25 -17.36 -34.21 1.31
C VAL A 25 -15.97 -33.83 1.82
N LYS A 26 -14.98 -34.72 1.66
CA LYS A 26 -13.58 -34.45 2.01
C LYS A 26 -12.75 -34.15 0.76
N LEU A 27 -11.93 -33.11 0.85
CA LEU A 27 -11.31 -32.43 -0.26
C LEU A 27 -9.85 -32.08 0.05
N ASN A 28 -9.04 -31.90 -0.99
CA ASN A 28 -7.70 -31.33 -0.91
C ASN A 28 -7.56 -30.14 -1.87
N ILE A 29 -6.80 -29.12 -1.47
CA ILE A 29 -6.25 -28.12 -2.41
C ILE A 29 -5.12 -28.76 -3.20
N LYS A 30 -5.14 -28.66 -4.54
CA LYS A 30 -4.03 -29.07 -5.40
C LYS A 30 -2.93 -28.00 -5.36
N PRO A 31 -1.63 -28.37 -5.32
CA PRO A 31 -0.55 -27.40 -5.35
C PRO A 31 -0.30 -26.80 -6.74
N ASP A 32 0.22 -25.57 -6.73
CA ASP A 32 0.91 -24.91 -7.83
C ASP A 32 2.16 -25.73 -8.26
N PRO A 33 2.73 -25.47 -9.47
CA PRO A 33 4.05 -25.98 -9.85
C PRO A 33 5.16 -25.51 -8.89
N HIS A 34 6.34 -26.14 -8.97
CA HIS A 34 7.47 -25.82 -8.09
C HIS A 34 8.13 -24.47 -8.45
N THR A 35 8.36 -23.63 -7.44
CA THR A 35 9.00 -22.32 -7.59
C THR A 35 10.50 -22.41 -7.34
N GLU A 36 11.27 -22.49 -8.42
CA GLU A 36 12.73 -22.73 -8.36
C GLU A 36 13.53 -21.71 -7.54
N LEU A 37 13.12 -20.45 -7.48
CA LEU A 37 13.81 -19.44 -6.67
C LEU A 37 13.54 -19.59 -5.16
N GLU A 38 12.32 -20.02 -4.80
CA GLU A 38 11.89 -20.13 -3.39
C GLU A 38 11.92 -21.57 -2.84
N LYS A 39 12.25 -22.56 -3.68
CA LYS A 39 12.39 -23.99 -3.37
C LYS A 39 11.19 -24.61 -2.64
N LYS A 40 9.98 -24.22 -3.03
CA LYS A 40 8.68 -24.72 -2.51
C LYS A 40 7.66 -24.86 -3.63
N GLN A 41 6.56 -25.55 -3.33
CA GLN A 41 5.30 -25.41 -4.07
C GLN A 41 4.35 -24.49 -3.31
N HIS A 42 3.49 -23.78 -4.05
CA HIS A 42 2.44 -22.96 -3.47
C HIS A 42 1.10 -23.70 -3.42
N SER A 43 0.22 -23.30 -2.50
CA SER A 43 -1.17 -23.77 -2.42
C SER A 43 -1.94 -22.88 -1.43
N GLN A 44 -3.18 -22.53 -1.76
CA GLN A 44 -4.17 -21.89 -0.87
C GLN A 44 -5.52 -21.76 -1.60
N TRP A 45 -5.46 -21.35 -2.87
CA TRP A 45 -6.63 -21.16 -3.71
C TRP A 45 -7.40 -22.47 -3.93
N PHE A 46 -8.72 -22.39 -3.79
CA PHE A 46 -9.65 -23.41 -4.26
C PHE A 46 -10.82 -22.76 -4.99
N HIS A 47 -11.36 -23.49 -5.96
CA HIS A 47 -12.62 -23.19 -6.64
C HIS A 47 -13.20 -24.49 -7.19
N PHE A 48 -14.40 -24.87 -6.76
CA PHE A 48 -15.06 -26.09 -7.23
C PHE A 48 -16.58 -25.97 -7.22
N ARG A 49 -17.22 -26.81 -8.03
CA ARG A 49 -18.66 -26.98 -8.12
C ARG A 49 -19.06 -28.23 -7.35
N ALA A 50 -20.05 -28.11 -6.46
CA ALA A 50 -20.83 -29.21 -5.94
C ALA A 50 -22.19 -29.32 -6.66
N THR A 51 -22.76 -30.52 -6.74
CA THR A 51 -24.13 -30.76 -7.22
C THR A 51 -24.70 -32.00 -6.50
N PRO A 52 -25.73 -31.85 -5.65
CA PRO A 52 -26.22 -32.91 -4.78
C PRO A 52 -27.32 -33.75 -5.48
N SER A 53 -27.42 -35.04 -5.15
CA SER A 53 -28.49 -35.91 -5.67
C SER A 53 -29.85 -35.68 -5.00
N ALA A 54 -29.91 -34.94 -3.90
CA ALA A 54 -31.07 -34.73 -3.05
C ALA A 54 -30.94 -33.39 -2.29
N PRO A 55 -32.05 -32.76 -1.85
CA PRO A 55 -31.96 -31.65 -0.90
C PRO A 55 -31.48 -32.15 0.47
N GLY A 56 -30.76 -31.29 1.22
CA GLY A 56 -30.21 -31.63 2.53
C GLY A 56 -29.03 -30.75 2.93
N VAL A 57 -28.53 -30.90 4.16
CA VAL A 57 -27.28 -30.27 4.60
C VAL A 57 -26.10 -31.15 4.20
N VAL A 58 -25.07 -30.52 3.63
CA VAL A 58 -23.80 -31.17 3.30
C VAL A 58 -22.66 -30.45 4.02
N ASN A 59 -21.81 -31.22 4.69
CA ASN A 59 -20.56 -30.81 5.31
C ASN A 59 -19.43 -30.93 4.28
N TYR A 60 -18.57 -29.91 4.23
CA TYR A 60 -17.39 -29.86 3.40
C TYR A 60 -16.17 -29.70 4.29
N GLU A 61 -15.10 -30.44 3.99
CA GLU A 61 -13.82 -30.35 4.67
C GLU A 61 -12.69 -30.31 3.64
N ILE A 62 -11.83 -29.28 3.70
CA ILE A 62 -10.52 -29.28 3.05
C ILE A 62 -9.52 -29.82 4.08
N SER A 63 -9.19 -31.11 3.96
CA SER A 63 -8.43 -31.86 4.96
C SER A 63 -6.95 -31.46 5.01
N ASN A 64 -6.36 -31.05 3.88
CA ASN A 64 -4.97 -30.60 3.80
C ASN A 64 -4.76 -29.10 4.13
N ALA A 65 -5.76 -28.40 4.68
CA ALA A 65 -5.70 -26.95 4.90
C ALA A 65 -4.57 -26.50 5.84
N HIS A 66 -4.03 -27.35 6.71
CA HIS A 66 -2.85 -27.04 7.54
C HIS A 66 -1.52 -27.04 6.76
N ALA A 67 -1.46 -27.71 5.60
CA ALA A 67 -0.23 -27.93 4.83
C ALA A 67 -0.06 -26.96 3.64
N VAL A 68 -0.90 -25.92 3.58
CA VAL A 68 -0.91 -24.88 2.53
C VAL A 68 0.20 -23.85 2.73
N SER A 69 0.33 -22.87 1.83
CA SER A 69 1.30 -21.78 1.95
C SER A 69 1.04 -20.85 3.14
N TYR A 70 -0.23 -20.55 3.45
CA TYR A 70 -0.63 -19.61 4.50
C TYR A 70 -1.68 -20.23 5.44
N PRO A 71 -1.32 -21.26 6.25
CA PRO A 71 -2.28 -21.90 7.16
C PRO A 71 -2.76 -20.98 8.29
N LYS A 72 -2.00 -19.89 8.56
CA LYS A 72 -2.39 -18.81 9.47
C LYS A 72 -3.47 -17.87 8.91
N ALA A 73 -3.80 -17.98 7.63
CA ALA A 73 -4.91 -17.24 7.02
C ALA A 73 -6.28 -17.76 7.48
N TRP A 74 -6.43 -19.07 7.67
CA TRP A 74 -7.75 -19.69 7.86
C TRP A 74 -8.56 -19.19 9.06
N PRO A 75 -7.97 -18.87 10.23
CA PRO A 75 -8.69 -18.17 11.30
C PRO A 75 -9.31 -16.85 10.83
N GLY A 76 -10.63 -16.78 10.85
CA GLY A 76 -11.43 -15.65 10.36
C GLY A 76 -11.64 -15.60 8.84
N THR A 77 -11.20 -16.61 8.09
CA THR A 77 -11.56 -16.75 6.67
C THR A 77 -12.98 -17.33 6.55
N GLN A 78 -13.77 -16.82 5.60
CA GLN A 78 -15.07 -17.37 5.23
C GLN A 78 -15.06 -17.77 3.75
N VAL A 79 -15.52 -18.99 3.44
CA VAL A 79 -15.64 -19.51 2.06
C VAL A 79 -16.63 -18.66 1.27
N CYS A 80 -16.29 -18.30 0.03
CA CYS A 80 -17.23 -17.72 -0.93
C CYS A 80 -18.11 -18.82 -1.53
N ALA A 81 -19.42 -18.59 -1.62
CA ALA A 81 -20.36 -19.49 -2.26
C ALA A 81 -21.27 -18.75 -3.26
N SER A 82 -21.57 -19.36 -4.41
CA SER A 82 -22.52 -18.84 -5.41
C SER A 82 -23.34 -19.97 -6.04
N THR A 83 -24.53 -19.65 -6.55
CA THR A 83 -25.35 -20.61 -7.32
C THR A 83 -25.45 -20.27 -8.81
N ASP A 84 -24.91 -19.12 -9.23
CA ASP A 84 -24.97 -18.61 -10.61
C ASP A 84 -23.64 -18.06 -11.16
N ARG A 85 -22.57 -18.05 -10.34
CA ARG A 85 -21.24 -17.44 -10.62
C ARG A 85 -21.28 -15.91 -10.84
N LYS A 86 -22.27 -15.22 -10.28
CA LYS A 86 -22.37 -13.75 -10.33
C LYS A 86 -22.48 -13.16 -8.93
N GLU A 87 -23.44 -13.65 -8.16
CA GLU A 87 -23.64 -13.23 -6.78
C GLU A 87 -22.90 -14.20 -5.86
N TRP A 88 -21.91 -13.71 -5.11
CA TRP A 88 -21.11 -14.50 -4.17
C TRP A 88 -21.35 -14.04 -2.72
N VAL A 89 -21.65 -15.00 -1.85
CA VAL A 89 -21.87 -14.77 -0.41
C VAL A 89 -20.80 -15.45 0.42
N ARG A 90 -20.46 -14.88 1.58
CA ARG A 90 -19.55 -15.50 2.54
C ARG A 90 -20.31 -16.47 3.45
N LEU A 91 -19.74 -17.63 3.73
CA LEU A 91 -20.36 -18.65 4.58
C LEU A 91 -19.94 -18.49 6.05
N GLU A 92 -20.88 -18.08 6.90
CA GLU A 92 -20.67 -17.95 8.35
C GLU A 92 -20.37 -19.29 9.05
N SER A 93 -20.78 -20.42 8.45
CA SER A 93 -20.45 -21.77 8.94
C SER A 93 -18.98 -22.17 8.73
N THR A 94 -18.16 -21.31 8.11
CA THR A 94 -16.72 -21.57 7.90
C THR A 94 -15.95 -21.51 9.21
N HIS A 95 -15.23 -22.58 9.53
CA HIS A 95 -14.32 -22.67 10.68
C HIS A 95 -13.05 -23.44 10.30
N PHE A 96 -11.96 -23.22 11.05
CA PHE A 96 -10.71 -23.94 10.90
C PHE A 96 -10.34 -24.61 12.22
N GLU A 97 -10.25 -25.94 12.19
CA GLU A 97 -10.15 -26.77 13.38
C GLU A 97 -9.40 -28.07 13.03
N GLU A 98 -8.59 -28.59 13.96
CA GLU A 98 -7.78 -29.82 13.77
C GLU A 98 -6.92 -29.84 12.49
N GLY A 99 -6.60 -28.66 11.92
CA GLY A 99 -5.83 -28.54 10.69
C GLY A 99 -6.64 -28.66 9.39
N ALA A 100 -7.97 -28.66 9.46
CA ALA A 100 -8.86 -28.67 8.30
C ALA A 100 -9.75 -27.42 8.26
N LEU A 101 -10.09 -26.94 7.05
CA LEU A 101 -11.09 -25.89 6.84
C LEU A 101 -12.45 -26.56 6.58
N ARG A 102 -13.47 -26.21 7.38
CA ARG A 102 -14.78 -26.87 7.39
C ARG A 102 -15.92 -25.88 7.25
N TRP A 103 -16.99 -26.29 6.57
CA TRP A 103 -18.26 -25.57 6.53
C TRP A 103 -19.43 -26.51 6.23
N SER A 104 -20.64 -26.10 6.60
CA SER A 104 -21.88 -26.79 6.24
C SER A 104 -22.75 -25.91 5.35
N TYR A 105 -23.36 -26.49 4.31
CA TYR A 105 -24.23 -25.79 3.36
C TYR A 105 -25.57 -26.52 3.17
N GLY A 106 -26.67 -25.78 3.24
CA GLY A 106 -28.03 -26.28 3.04
C GLY A 106 -28.44 -26.27 1.57
N HIS A 107 -28.38 -27.42 0.90
CA HIS A 107 -28.82 -27.58 -0.49
C HIS A 107 -30.35 -27.67 -0.56
N ALA A 108 -30.99 -26.61 -1.04
CA ALA A 108 -32.45 -26.52 -1.11
C ALA A 108 -33.11 -27.47 -2.13
N ARG A 109 -32.37 -27.93 -3.16
CA ARG A 109 -32.89 -28.76 -4.26
C ARG A 109 -31.86 -29.75 -4.78
N ALA A 110 -32.34 -30.94 -5.16
CA ALA A 110 -31.54 -31.88 -5.95
C ALA A 110 -31.10 -31.24 -7.29
N GLY A 111 -29.90 -31.55 -7.75
CA GLY A 111 -29.37 -31.09 -9.04
C GLY A 111 -29.00 -29.60 -9.12
N GLN A 112 -29.33 -28.77 -8.12
CA GLN A 112 -28.90 -27.38 -8.09
C GLN A 112 -27.38 -27.32 -7.84
N ALA A 113 -26.65 -26.69 -8.76
CA ALA A 113 -25.23 -26.48 -8.61
C ALA A 113 -24.94 -25.37 -7.59
N VAL A 114 -23.87 -25.55 -6.81
CA VAL A 114 -23.28 -24.53 -5.93
C VAL A 114 -21.79 -24.51 -6.20
N TYR A 115 -21.21 -23.33 -6.34
CA TYR A 115 -19.78 -23.11 -6.49
C TYR A 115 -19.23 -22.61 -5.15
N PHE A 116 -18.08 -23.14 -4.73
CA PHE A 116 -17.35 -22.73 -3.53
C PHE A 116 -15.94 -22.30 -3.93
N ALA A 117 -15.47 -21.16 -3.41
CA ALA A 117 -14.17 -20.58 -3.74
C ALA A 117 -13.52 -19.85 -2.55
N TYR A 118 -12.21 -19.59 -2.65
CA TYR A 118 -11.46 -18.84 -1.62
C TYR A 118 -11.78 -17.33 -1.64
N PHE A 119 -11.93 -16.77 -2.85
CA PHE A 119 -12.45 -15.42 -3.11
C PHE A 119 -13.44 -15.47 -4.29
N ASP A 120 -14.12 -14.36 -4.61
CA ASP A 120 -14.93 -14.20 -5.82
C ASP A 120 -14.06 -14.32 -7.11
N PRO A 121 -14.16 -15.42 -7.89
CA PRO A 121 -13.25 -15.68 -9.01
C PRO A 121 -13.52 -14.78 -10.22
N TYR A 122 -12.50 -13.99 -10.59
CA TYR A 122 -12.46 -13.26 -11.85
C TYR A 122 -11.90 -14.18 -12.96
N ASP A 123 -12.78 -14.73 -13.80
CA ASP A 123 -12.44 -15.68 -14.88
C ASP A 123 -11.96 -14.99 -16.18
N TYR A 124 -11.39 -15.78 -17.10
CA TYR A 124 -10.75 -15.27 -18.31
C TYR A 124 -11.76 -14.82 -19.38
N GLU A 125 -12.94 -15.42 -19.44
CA GLU A 125 -14.05 -14.93 -20.29
C GLU A 125 -14.51 -13.54 -19.84
N ARG A 126 -14.60 -13.29 -18.51
CA ARG A 126 -14.84 -11.93 -17.99
C ARG A 126 -13.74 -10.95 -18.40
N HIS A 127 -12.47 -11.36 -18.29
CA HIS A 127 -11.33 -10.54 -18.72
C HIS A 127 -11.45 -10.16 -20.21
N LEU A 128 -11.65 -11.14 -21.10
CA LEU A 128 -11.81 -10.90 -22.54
C LEU A 128 -13.01 -9.99 -22.85
N HIS A 129 -14.17 -10.23 -22.21
CA HIS A 129 -15.33 -9.35 -22.33
C HIS A 129 -15.07 -7.92 -21.83
N PHE A 130 -14.31 -7.74 -20.75
CA PHE A 130 -14.01 -6.42 -20.22
C PHE A 130 -12.96 -5.67 -21.06
N VAL A 131 -11.90 -6.36 -21.52
CA VAL A 131 -10.92 -5.80 -22.46
C VAL A 131 -11.59 -5.38 -23.77
N ALA A 132 -12.52 -6.17 -24.30
CA ALA A 132 -13.32 -5.79 -25.47
C ALA A 132 -14.20 -4.54 -25.23
N ARG A 133 -14.77 -4.37 -24.03
CA ARG A 133 -15.48 -3.13 -23.64
C ARG A 133 -14.53 -1.93 -23.57
N CYS A 134 -13.32 -2.10 -23.07
CA CYS A 134 -12.30 -1.05 -23.03
C CYS A 134 -11.86 -0.63 -24.45
N ALA A 135 -11.64 -1.59 -25.34
CA ALA A 135 -11.26 -1.34 -26.74
C ALA A 135 -12.32 -0.56 -27.54
N ALA A 136 -13.60 -0.62 -27.13
CA ALA A 136 -14.68 0.13 -27.76
C ALA A 136 -14.73 1.62 -27.37
N VAL A 137 -13.94 2.06 -26.38
CA VAL A 137 -13.96 3.45 -25.88
C VAL A 137 -13.00 4.33 -26.67
N ARG A 138 -13.54 5.34 -27.36
CA ARG A 138 -12.75 6.31 -28.13
C ARG A 138 -11.78 7.06 -27.22
N GLY A 139 -10.48 6.89 -27.46
CA GLY A 139 -9.41 7.51 -26.67
C GLY A 139 -8.75 6.56 -25.66
N ALA A 140 -9.17 5.30 -25.62
CA ALA A 140 -8.38 4.20 -25.09
C ALA A 140 -7.76 3.39 -26.23
N THR A 141 -6.64 2.73 -25.95
CA THR A 141 -5.99 1.76 -26.84
C THR A 141 -5.75 0.48 -26.05
N VAL A 142 -6.27 -0.65 -26.51
CA VAL A 142 -5.85 -1.96 -26.00
C VAL A 142 -4.63 -2.43 -26.79
N ARG A 143 -3.56 -2.80 -26.09
CA ARG A 143 -2.34 -3.36 -26.66
C ARG A 143 -2.04 -4.71 -26.00
N SER A 144 -1.81 -5.75 -26.79
CA SER A 144 -1.02 -6.88 -26.30
C SER A 144 0.43 -6.42 -26.15
N LEU A 145 1.03 -6.69 -24.99
CA LEU A 145 2.46 -6.44 -24.75
C LEU A 145 3.33 -7.63 -25.20
N GLY A 146 2.70 -8.80 -25.40
CA GLY A 146 3.27 -10.11 -25.64
C GLY A 146 2.31 -11.22 -25.20
N GLN A 147 2.79 -12.47 -25.22
CA GLN A 147 2.02 -13.65 -24.85
C GLN A 147 2.58 -14.34 -23.60
N THR A 148 1.71 -15.03 -22.89
CA THR A 148 2.05 -15.94 -21.79
C THR A 148 2.60 -17.28 -22.31
N LEU A 149 2.99 -18.17 -21.39
CA LEU A 149 3.55 -19.49 -21.71
C LEU A 149 2.52 -20.43 -22.38
N ASP A 150 1.24 -20.33 -22.02
CA ASP A 150 0.13 -21.02 -22.69
C ASP A 150 -0.36 -20.28 -23.97
N GLY A 151 0.23 -19.13 -24.32
CA GLY A 151 -0.13 -18.34 -25.50
C GLY A 151 -1.35 -17.41 -25.32
N ARG A 152 -1.68 -17.01 -24.09
CA ARG A 152 -2.70 -15.97 -23.82
C ARG A 152 -2.10 -14.59 -24.02
N GLU A 153 -2.90 -13.63 -24.49
CA GLU A 153 -2.46 -12.24 -24.63
C GLU A 153 -2.26 -11.57 -23.26
N LEU A 154 -1.17 -10.79 -23.14
CA LEU A 154 -0.93 -9.93 -21.99
C LEU A 154 -1.48 -8.53 -22.28
N ASP A 155 -2.79 -8.38 -22.07
CA ASP A 155 -3.53 -7.15 -22.37
C ASP A 155 -3.13 -5.97 -21.47
N CYS A 156 -2.82 -4.86 -22.11
CA CYS A 156 -2.67 -3.55 -21.47
C CYS A 156 -3.67 -2.56 -22.05
N VAL A 157 -4.43 -1.90 -21.19
CA VAL A 157 -5.34 -0.81 -21.54
C VAL A 157 -4.61 0.52 -21.31
N GLU A 158 -4.31 1.20 -22.40
CA GLU A 158 -3.69 2.52 -22.42
C GLU A 158 -4.77 3.59 -22.53
N VAL A 159 -4.78 4.58 -21.62
CA VAL A 159 -5.77 5.66 -21.63
C VAL A 159 -5.22 6.98 -21.08
N GLY A 160 -5.49 8.08 -21.78
CA GLY A 160 -5.06 9.43 -21.41
C GLY A 160 -4.22 10.09 -22.49
N HIS A 161 -3.76 11.31 -22.19
CA HIS A 161 -2.90 12.11 -23.06
C HIS A 161 -2.03 13.09 -22.26
N GLY A 162 -1.91 12.88 -20.95
CA GLY A 162 -1.02 13.66 -20.10
C GLY A 162 0.44 13.18 -20.20
N PRO A 163 1.41 14.06 -19.92
CA PRO A 163 2.83 13.77 -20.14
C PRO A 163 3.41 12.72 -19.17
N LEU A 164 2.83 12.56 -17.98
CA LEU A 164 3.34 11.64 -16.95
C LEU A 164 2.89 10.21 -17.22
N GLN A 165 3.77 9.23 -17.06
CA GLN A 165 3.46 7.82 -17.31
C GLN A 165 3.06 7.12 -16.00
N CYS A 166 1.79 6.71 -15.89
CA CYS A 166 1.28 5.98 -14.73
C CYS A 166 1.03 4.51 -15.11
N TRP A 167 1.83 3.59 -14.57
CA TRP A 167 1.65 2.16 -14.78
C TRP A 167 0.88 1.54 -13.61
N ALA A 168 -0.07 0.64 -13.89
CA ALA A 168 -0.70 -0.16 -12.86
C ALA A 168 -0.83 -1.62 -13.31
N VAL A 169 -0.20 -2.52 -12.58
CA VAL A 169 -0.27 -3.97 -12.82
C VAL A 169 -1.09 -4.64 -11.72
N HIS A 170 -1.79 -5.70 -12.07
CA HIS A 170 -2.74 -6.35 -11.18
C HIS A 170 -2.56 -7.87 -11.25
N ARG A 171 -2.70 -8.56 -10.12
CA ARG A 171 -2.82 -10.04 -10.07
C ARG A 171 -1.59 -10.77 -10.63
N GLN A 172 -0.39 -10.39 -10.19
CA GLN A 172 0.83 -11.16 -10.47
C GLN A 172 0.75 -12.58 -9.86
N HIS A 173 0.14 -12.68 -8.69
CA HIS A 173 -0.30 -13.94 -8.10
C HIS A 173 -1.75 -14.22 -8.58
N PRO A 174 -2.02 -15.35 -9.26
CA PRO A 174 -3.30 -15.60 -9.93
C PRO A 174 -4.51 -15.79 -9.01
N GLY A 175 -4.30 -16.24 -7.77
CA GLY A 175 -5.36 -16.43 -6.78
C GLY A 175 -5.92 -15.11 -6.23
N GLU A 176 -5.18 -14.01 -6.36
CA GLU A 176 -5.53 -12.67 -5.87
C GLU A 176 -6.51 -11.97 -6.85
N SER A 177 -7.59 -12.66 -7.17
CA SER A 177 -8.67 -12.25 -8.07
C SER A 177 -9.25 -10.85 -7.78
N GLN A 178 -9.22 -10.39 -6.51
CA GLN A 178 -9.56 -9.03 -6.10
C GLN A 178 -8.78 -7.94 -6.86
N ALA A 179 -7.56 -8.23 -7.32
CA ALA A 179 -6.78 -7.28 -8.12
C ALA A 179 -7.35 -7.08 -9.54
N SER A 180 -7.90 -8.11 -10.19
CA SER A 180 -8.60 -7.93 -11.48
C SER A 180 -9.95 -7.23 -11.29
N TRP A 181 -10.65 -7.48 -10.18
CA TRP A 181 -11.85 -6.71 -9.80
C TRP A 181 -11.54 -5.22 -9.60
N TYR A 182 -10.41 -4.90 -8.95
CA TYR A 182 -9.93 -3.53 -8.80
C TYR A 182 -9.59 -2.88 -10.14
N ALA A 183 -8.91 -3.61 -11.04
CA ALA A 183 -8.63 -3.15 -12.40
C ALA A 183 -9.91 -2.82 -13.18
N GLU A 184 -10.95 -3.68 -13.08
CA GLU A 184 -12.25 -3.43 -13.71
C GLU A 184 -12.92 -2.16 -13.16
N GLY A 185 -12.89 -1.94 -11.83
CA GLY A 185 -13.43 -0.73 -11.21
C GLY A 185 -12.69 0.55 -11.63
N LEU A 186 -11.35 0.51 -11.61
CA LEU A 186 -10.48 1.62 -12.02
C LEU A 186 -10.70 2.01 -13.48
N LEU A 187 -10.64 1.03 -14.39
CA LEU A 187 -10.85 1.25 -15.82
C LEU A 187 -12.29 1.66 -16.11
N THR A 188 -13.29 1.08 -15.44
CA THR A 188 -14.70 1.50 -15.59
C THR A 188 -14.88 2.98 -15.29
N ARG A 189 -14.22 3.48 -14.24
CA ARG A 189 -14.26 4.91 -13.86
C ARG A 189 -13.48 5.81 -14.82
N LEU A 190 -12.26 5.42 -15.23
CA LEU A 190 -11.44 6.19 -16.16
C LEU A 190 -12.08 6.30 -17.56
N LEU A 191 -12.79 5.25 -17.99
CA LEU A 191 -13.36 5.14 -19.34
C LEU A 191 -14.84 5.54 -19.46
N GLY A 192 -15.54 5.78 -18.35
CA GLY A 192 -16.98 6.08 -18.38
C GLY A 192 -17.86 4.87 -18.73
N LEU A 193 -17.42 3.65 -18.41
CA LEU A 193 -18.13 2.41 -18.74
C LEU A 193 -19.37 2.15 -17.84
N SER A 194 -19.71 3.09 -16.95
CA SER A 194 -20.91 3.06 -16.11
C SER A 194 -22.16 3.56 -16.86
N GLY A 195 -23.17 2.69 -16.98
CA GLY A 195 -24.51 3.02 -17.48
C GLY A 195 -24.80 2.54 -18.91
N ALA A 196 -26.07 2.24 -19.19
CA ALA A 196 -26.55 1.75 -20.48
C ALA A 196 -26.48 2.79 -21.63
N THR A 197 -26.18 4.05 -21.29
CA THR A 197 -26.06 5.18 -22.22
C THR A 197 -24.74 5.93 -21.98
N GLY A 198 -23.63 5.20 -21.89
CA GLY A 198 -22.24 5.68 -21.87
C GLY A 198 -22.01 7.02 -21.16
N SER A 199 -21.99 7.01 -19.82
CA SER A 199 -21.76 8.26 -19.07
C SER A 199 -20.32 8.75 -19.26
N ALA A 200 -20.15 10.06 -19.47
CA ALA A 200 -18.81 10.63 -19.60
C ALA A 200 -18.02 10.45 -18.29
N ALA A 201 -16.73 10.13 -18.40
CA ALA A 201 -15.84 10.00 -17.24
C ALA A 201 -15.87 11.27 -16.36
N ASP A 202 -15.77 11.09 -15.04
CA ASP A 202 -16.01 12.19 -14.10
C ASP A 202 -14.93 13.30 -14.15
N GLY A 203 -15.21 14.45 -13.54
CA GLY A 203 -14.32 15.62 -13.58
C GLY A 203 -12.93 15.41 -12.96
N LEU A 204 -12.77 14.45 -12.05
CA LEU A 204 -11.47 14.03 -11.52
C LEU A 204 -10.79 13.07 -12.50
N ALA A 205 -11.50 12.07 -13.03
CA ALA A 205 -10.97 11.18 -14.07
C ALA A 205 -10.47 11.98 -15.29
N LEU A 206 -11.28 12.89 -15.82
CA LEU A 206 -10.89 13.80 -16.91
C LEU A 206 -9.77 14.77 -16.53
N ARG A 207 -9.50 15.03 -15.25
CA ARG A 207 -8.30 15.78 -14.81
C ARG A 207 -7.08 14.85 -14.82
N SER A 208 -7.20 13.64 -14.29
CA SER A 208 -6.14 12.63 -14.28
C SER A 208 -5.67 12.29 -15.71
N LEU A 209 -6.59 12.05 -16.66
CA LEU A 209 -6.27 11.75 -18.06
C LEU A 209 -5.58 12.89 -18.84
N ARG A 210 -5.57 14.12 -18.28
CA ARG A 210 -4.81 15.29 -18.80
C ARG A 210 -3.44 15.47 -18.14
N MET A 211 -3.20 14.84 -16.99
CA MET A 211 -1.93 14.89 -16.27
C MET A 211 -1.08 13.64 -16.56
N PHE A 212 -1.74 12.49 -16.71
CA PHE A 212 -1.13 11.19 -16.95
C PHE A 212 -1.61 10.55 -18.27
N THR A 213 -0.76 9.69 -18.81
CA THR A 213 -1.14 8.55 -19.65
C THR A 213 -1.05 7.32 -18.77
N PHE A 214 -2.15 6.57 -18.65
CA PHE A 214 -2.23 5.36 -17.84
C PHE A 214 -1.96 4.13 -18.70
N HIS A 215 -1.16 3.19 -18.19
CA HIS A 215 -0.88 1.87 -18.78
C HIS A 215 -1.32 0.81 -17.77
N ILE A 216 -2.48 0.21 -17.98
CA ILE A 216 -3.13 -0.68 -17.00
C ILE A 216 -3.15 -2.12 -17.50
N VAL A 217 -2.48 -3.04 -16.80
CA VAL A 217 -2.52 -4.48 -17.06
C VAL A 217 -3.52 -5.13 -16.08
N PRO A 218 -4.72 -5.59 -16.51
CA PRO A 218 -5.76 -6.07 -15.59
C PRO A 218 -5.53 -7.48 -15.01
N ASN A 219 -4.67 -8.26 -15.66
CA ASN A 219 -4.25 -9.58 -15.18
C ASN A 219 -2.82 -9.87 -15.67
N MET A 220 -1.86 -9.83 -14.75
CA MET A 220 -0.46 -10.19 -15.00
C MET A 220 -0.23 -11.69 -15.14
N ASN A 221 -1.17 -12.53 -14.71
CA ASN A 221 -1.02 -13.98 -14.72
C ASN A 221 -2.27 -14.70 -15.27
N PRO A 222 -2.61 -14.53 -16.57
CA PRO A 222 -3.73 -15.23 -17.21
C PRO A 222 -3.64 -16.76 -17.08
N ASP A 223 -2.43 -17.33 -17.17
CA ASP A 223 -2.24 -18.78 -17.16
C ASP A 223 -2.52 -19.39 -15.80
N GLY A 224 -1.86 -18.89 -14.75
CA GLY A 224 -2.12 -19.31 -13.39
C GLY A 224 -3.58 -19.05 -12.98
N SER A 225 -4.20 -17.98 -13.50
CA SER A 225 -5.61 -17.67 -13.26
C SER A 225 -6.51 -18.79 -13.76
N VAL A 226 -6.41 -19.17 -15.05
CA VAL A 226 -7.24 -20.25 -15.62
C VAL A 226 -6.92 -21.61 -15.00
N ARG A 227 -5.66 -21.85 -14.62
CA ARG A 227 -5.19 -23.10 -14.01
C ARG A 227 -5.62 -23.27 -12.54
N GLY A 228 -6.14 -22.22 -11.89
CA GLY A 228 -6.55 -22.25 -10.48
C GLY A 228 -5.36 -22.33 -9.51
N TYR A 229 -4.27 -21.64 -9.85
CA TYR A 229 -3.10 -21.51 -8.98
C TYR A 229 -3.27 -20.37 -7.97
N LEU A 230 -2.45 -20.36 -6.92
CA LEU A 230 -2.38 -19.25 -5.98
C LEU A 230 -1.40 -18.18 -6.44
N ARG A 231 -0.14 -18.56 -6.65
CA ARG A 231 1.01 -17.64 -6.57
C ARG A 231 1.89 -17.63 -7.83
N THR A 232 1.76 -18.62 -8.69
CA THR A 232 2.70 -18.86 -9.80
C THR A 232 2.06 -18.83 -11.20
N ASN A 233 2.86 -18.55 -12.23
CA ASN A 233 2.48 -18.80 -13.63
C ASN A 233 2.63 -20.28 -14.03
N ALA A 234 2.42 -20.61 -15.32
CA ALA A 234 2.51 -21.97 -15.82
C ALA A 234 3.88 -22.66 -15.61
N ALA A 235 4.99 -21.91 -15.53
CA ALA A 235 6.33 -22.43 -15.26
C ALA A 235 6.68 -22.50 -13.75
N GLY A 236 5.72 -22.23 -12.85
CA GLY A 236 5.99 -22.15 -11.41
C GLY A 236 6.74 -20.88 -10.99
N ALA A 237 6.89 -19.89 -11.87
CA ALA A 237 7.51 -18.61 -11.51
C ALA A 237 6.53 -17.78 -10.67
N ASN A 238 6.98 -17.33 -9.51
CA ASN A 238 6.28 -16.30 -8.73
C ASN A 238 6.63 -14.96 -9.38
N LEU A 239 5.71 -14.39 -10.17
CA LEU A 239 5.98 -13.21 -10.99
C LEU A 239 6.49 -12.01 -10.17
N ASN A 240 6.02 -11.83 -8.93
CA ASN A 240 6.52 -10.79 -8.03
C ASN A 240 7.87 -11.16 -7.36
N ARG A 241 8.64 -12.05 -7.99
CA ARG A 241 10.06 -12.34 -7.74
C ARG A 241 10.89 -12.39 -9.04
N GLU A 242 10.33 -11.98 -10.16
CA GLU A 242 10.96 -12.07 -11.49
C GLU A 242 11.44 -10.71 -12.02
N TRP A 243 11.27 -9.61 -11.28
CA TRP A 243 11.56 -8.27 -11.81
C TRP A 243 13.06 -7.97 -11.92
N ALA A 244 13.92 -8.70 -11.20
CA ALA A 244 15.37 -8.64 -11.35
C ALA A 244 16.04 -9.96 -10.99
N SER A 245 17.17 -10.25 -11.65
CA SER A 245 18.04 -11.38 -11.32
C SER A 245 18.48 -11.36 -9.85
N THR A 246 18.46 -12.53 -9.21
CA THR A 246 18.78 -12.70 -7.78
C THR A 246 19.94 -13.70 -7.64
N GLY A 247 21.16 -13.17 -7.48
CA GLY A 247 22.38 -14.00 -7.55
C GLY A 247 22.52 -14.63 -8.94
N ASP A 248 22.72 -15.93 -9.00
CA ASP A 248 22.82 -16.70 -10.25
C ASP A 248 21.45 -16.94 -10.94
N TYR A 249 20.33 -16.60 -10.29
CA TYR A 249 18.99 -16.71 -10.87
C TYR A 249 18.72 -15.53 -11.81
N VAL A 250 18.65 -15.76 -13.12
CA VAL A 250 18.42 -14.73 -14.14
C VAL A 250 16.92 -14.47 -14.33
N ALA A 251 16.48 -13.22 -14.17
CA ALA A 251 15.08 -12.83 -14.36
C ALA A 251 14.92 -11.34 -14.76
N PRO A 252 13.85 -10.97 -15.50
CA PRO A 252 12.86 -11.86 -16.11
C PRO A 252 13.36 -12.48 -17.42
N THR A 253 12.77 -13.60 -17.87
CA THR A 253 13.07 -14.22 -19.17
C THR A 253 11.80 -14.65 -19.92
N LEU A 254 11.87 -14.78 -21.24
CA LEU A 254 10.71 -15.17 -22.07
C LEU A 254 10.27 -16.63 -21.82
N GLU A 255 11.19 -17.48 -21.36
CA GLU A 255 11.00 -18.91 -21.17
C GLU A 255 10.41 -19.26 -19.80
N ARG A 256 10.39 -18.32 -18.87
CA ARG A 256 9.98 -18.54 -17.47
C ARG A 256 9.04 -17.48 -16.92
N SER A 257 9.23 -16.22 -17.28
CA SER A 257 8.48 -15.06 -16.80
C SER A 257 8.21 -14.04 -17.92
N PRO A 258 7.70 -14.47 -19.10
CA PRO A 258 7.43 -13.57 -20.22
C PRO A 258 6.51 -12.41 -19.83
N GLU A 259 5.60 -12.63 -18.89
CA GLU A 259 4.63 -11.63 -18.42
C GLU A 259 5.33 -10.40 -17.84
N VAL A 260 6.33 -10.62 -16.97
CA VAL A 260 7.15 -9.55 -16.37
C VAL A 260 8.16 -9.02 -17.40
N PHE A 261 8.74 -9.87 -18.24
CA PHE A 261 9.63 -9.45 -19.32
C PHE A 261 8.96 -8.45 -20.28
N HIS A 262 7.74 -8.75 -20.72
CA HIS A 262 6.98 -7.91 -21.65
C HIS A 262 6.61 -6.56 -21.02
N VAL A 263 6.06 -6.55 -19.80
CA VAL A 263 5.72 -5.28 -19.10
C VAL A 263 6.97 -4.42 -18.86
N LEU A 264 8.04 -5.00 -18.31
CA LEU A 264 9.25 -4.26 -18.00
C LEU A 264 9.92 -3.68 -19.26
N ARG A 265 9.88 -4.41 -20.39
CA ARG A 265 10.39 -3.92 -21.67
C ARG A 265 9.60 -2.72 -22.18
N GLU A 266 8.28 -2.68 -22.01
CA GLU A 266 7.47 -1.53 -22.44
C GLU A 266 7.58 -0.34 -21.47
N MET A 267 7.67 -0.57 -20.16
CA MET A 267 8.00 0.47 -19.16
C MET A 267 9.33 1.19 -19.50
N VAL A 268 10.35 0.45 -19.95
CA VAL A 268 11.64 1.03 -20.38
C VAL A 268 11.50 1.90 -21.64
N LYS A 269 10.47 1.71 -22.48
CA LYS A 269 10.20 2.58 -23.64
C LYS A 269 9.38 3.82 -23.27
N THR A 270 8.43 3.71 -22.36
CA THR A 270 7.56 4.83 -21.96
C THR A 270 8.23 5.73 -20.92
N GLY A 271 9.04 5.16 -20.02
CA GLY A 271 9.30 5.73 -18.70
C GLY A 271 8.15 5.43 -17.73
N VAL A 272 8.38 5.70 -16.44
CA VAL A 272 7.41 5.53 -15.36
C VAL A 272 7.57 6.69 -14.37
N ASP A 273 6.51 7.49 -14.18
CA ASP A 273 6.45 8.57 -13.19
C ASP A 273 5.72 8.12 -11.91
N ALA A 274 4.78 7.17 -12.05
CA ALA A 274 4.08 6.52 -10.95
C ALA A 274 3.74 5.06 -11.28
N PHE A 275 3.77 4.19 -10.27
CA PHE A 275 3.51 2.76 -10.38
C PHE A 275 2.68 2.23 -9.20
N VAL A 276 1.72 1.35 -9.51
CA VAL A 276 0.95 0.59 -8.51
C VAL A 276 0.94 -0.89 -8.88
N ASP A 277 1.31 -1.74 -7.92
CA ASP A 277 1.30 -3.19 -8.02
C ASP A 277 0.16 -3.74 -7.14
N VAL A 278 -0.94 -4.21 -7.75
CA VAL A 278 -2.18 -4.52 -7.03
C VAL A 278 -2.29 -6.03 -6.74
N HIS A 279 -2.46 -6.33 -5.46
CA HIS A 279 -2.26 -7.62 -4.82
C HIS A 279 -3.33 -7.91 -3.74
N GLY A 280 -3.22 -9.06 -3.07
CA GLY A 280 -4.05 -9.35 -1.90
C GLY A 280 -3.41 -10.26 -0.85
N ASP A 281 -3.52 -9.84 0.42
CA ASP A 281 -2.95 -10.55 1.57
C ASP A 281 -3.92 -11.60 2.13
N GLU A 282 -3.43 -12.84 2.31
CA GLU A 282 -4.23 -13.96 2.84
C GLU A 282 -4.59 -13.82 4.33
N THR A 283 -3.84 -13.03 5.09
CA THR A 283 -3.81 -13.05 6.57
C THR A 283 -4.47 -11.83 7.20
N LEU A 284 -4.14 -10.63 6.72
CA LEU A 284 -4.58 -9.34 7.24
C LEU A 284 -6.00 -9.00 6.72
N PRO A 285 -6.97 -8.66 7.60
CA PRO A 285 -8.35 -8.37 7.22
C PRO A 285 -8.61 -6.88 6.90
N VAL A 286 -7.62 -6.20 6.32
CA VAL A 286 -7.63 -4.75 6.04
C VAL A 286 -6.88 -4.45 4.74
N ALA A 287 -7.23 -3.36 4.04
CA ALA A 287 -6.45 -2.88 2.91
C ALA A 287 -5.28 -2.00 3.38
N PHE A 288 -4.11 -2.13 2.74
CA PHE A 288 -2.91 -1.36 3.09
C PHE A 288 -1.99 -1.15 1.88
N VAL A 289 -0.98 -0.29 2.06
CA VAL A 289 0.06 -0.02 1.06
C VAL A 289 1.42 -0.36 1.65
N ALA A 290 2.22 -1.13 0.90
CA ALA A 290 3.65 -1.29 1.13
C ALA A 290 4.43 -0.38 0.16
N GLY A 291 5.52 0.22 0.66
CA GLY A 291 6.27 1.26 -0.03
C GLY A 291 7.67 0.83 -0.48
N ALA A 292 8.47 1.84 -0.82
CA ALA A 292 9.84 1.68 -1.31
C ALA A 292 10.91 1.98 -0.24
N GLU A 293 10.59 1.87 1.06
CA GLU A 293 11.45 2.30 2.18
C GLU A 293 12.87 1.73 2.17
N GLY A 294 13.04 0.50 1.68
CA GLY A 294 14.34 -0.17 1.60
C GLY A 294 15.16 0.12 0.34
N CYS A 295 14.61 0.86 -0.63
CA CYS A 295 15.20 1.08 -1.96
C CYS A 295 16.33 2.12 -1.93
N ALA A 296 17.21 2.12 -2.93
CA ALA A 296 18.26 3.13 -3.08
C ALA A 296 17.73 4.53 -3.45
N CYS A 297 16.59 4.60 -4.13
CA CYS A 297 15.85 5.83 -4.44
C CYS A 297 15.13 6.45 -3.22
N TRP A 298 15.14 5.79 -2.05
CA TRP A 298 14.41 6.25 -0.87
C TRP A 298 15.02 7.51 -0.25
N GLY A 299 14.58 8.66 -0.77
CA GLY A 299 14.92 10.00 -0.29
C GLY A 299 13.69 10.87 -0.01
N PRO A 300 13.90 12.14 0.38
CA PRO A 300 12.80 13.05 0.76
C PRO A 300 11.70 13.19 -0.29
N ARG A 301 12.03 13.13 -1.60
CA ARG A 301 11.06 13.21 -2.68
C ARG A 301 10.14 11.98 -2.73
N ILE A 302 10.70 10.76 -2.75
CA ILE A 302 9.92 9.52 -2.82
C ILE A 302 9.07 9.36 -1.55
N LYS A 303 9.65 9.63 -0.37
CA LYS A 303 8.89 9.64 0.90
C LYS A 303 7.71 10.62 0.84
N ALA A 304 7.92 11.86 0.40
CA ALA A 304 6.85 12.85 0.30
C ALA A 304 5.75 12.45 -0.70
N LEU A 305 6.13 11.88 -1.86
CA LEU A 305 5.16 11.36 -2.85
C LEU A 305 4.34 10.20 -2.28
N GLN A 306 4.97 9.24 -1.60
CA GLN A 306 4.30 8.09 -1.00
C GLN A 306 3.37 8.51 0.15
N SER A 307 3.83 9.37 1.06
CA SER A 307 2.99 9.92 2.13
C SER A 307 1.79 10.71 1.57
N ALA A 308 2.00 11.52 0.51
CA ALA A 308 0.92 12.25 -0.15
C ALA A 308 -0.09 11.32 -0.85
N PHE A 309 0.38 10.26 -1.51
CA PHE A 309 -0.46 9.23 -2.15
C PHE A 309 -1.30 8.48 -1.12
N VAL A 310 -0.67 7.91 -0.09
CA VAL A 310 -1.36 7.14 0.97
C VAL A 310 -2.38 8.01 1.69
N ALA A 311 -2.03 9.25 2.06
CA ALA A 311 -2.96 10.17 2.71
C ALA A 311 -4.09 10.64 1.77
N ALA A 312 -3.85 10.74 0.46
CA ALA A 312 -4.91 11.01 -0.52
C ALA A 312 -5.85 9.82 -0.69
N TYR A 313 -5.33 8.59 -0.67
CA TYR A 313 -6.11 7.38 -0.84
C TYR A 313 -6.98 7.11 0.40
N ALA A 314 -6.44 7.21 1.62
CA ALA A 314 -7.23 7.09 2.86
C ALA A 314 -8.33 8.17 3.01
N ARG A 315 -8.17 9.34 2.36
CA ARG A 315 -9.26 10.35 2.26
C ARG A 315 -10.29 10.04 1.18
N ALA A 316 -9.96 9.21 0.20
CA ALA A 316 -10.83 8.87 -0.94
C ALA A 316 -11.53 7.51 -0.79
N ASN A 317 -10.98 6.62 0.04
CA ASN A 317 -11.52 5.30 0.35
C ASN A 317 -11.43 5.04 1.87
N PRO A 318 -12.56 4.88 2.60
CA PRO A 318 -12.53 4.59 4.03
C PRO A 318 -11.96 3.20 4.38
N ASP A 319 -11.91 2.27 3.43
CA ASP A 319 -11.36 0.92 3.64
C ASP A 319 -9.81 0.95 3.72
N MET A 320 -9.18 2.03 3.26
CA MET A 320 -7.73 2.22 3.29
C MET A 320 -7.26 2.80 4.62
N GLN A 321 -6.37 2.08 5.29
CA GLN A 321 -5.77 2.47 6.57
C GLN A 321 -4.24 2.40 6.54
N THR A 322 -3.60 2.94 7.59
CA THR A 322 -2.13 3.08 7.68
C THR A 322 -1.55 2.60 9.02
N GLN A 323 -2.34 1.88 9.82
CA GLN A 323 -1.96 1.36 11.14
C GLN A 323 -1.40 -0.07 11.06
N PHE A 324 -1.86 -0.84 10.08
CA PHE A 324 -1.54 -2.24 9.87
C PHE A 324 -1.05 -2.46 8.43
N GLY A 325 -0.09 -3.37 8.26
CA GLY A 325 0.55 -3.70 7.01
C GLY A 325 1.85 -4.48 7.28
N TYR A 326 2.75 -4.51 6.30
CA TYR A 326 4.08 -5.09 6.49
C TYR A 326 5.03 -4.15 7.25
N GLU A 327 5.99 -4.75 7.98
CA GLU A 327 7.10 -4.00 8.58
C GLU A 327 8.01 -3.49 7.44
N ALA A 328 8.37 -2.20 7.45
CA ALA A 328 9.11 -1.59 6.34
C ALA A 328 10.54 -2.15 6.19
N ASP A 329 10.98 -2.37 4.95
CA ASP A 329 12.35 -2.83 4.66
C ASP A 329 13.39 -1.82 5.19
N ALA A 330 14.47 -2.34 5.77
CA ALA A 330 15.58 -1.50 6.23
C ALA A 330 16.27 -0.79 5.05
N PRO A 331 16.84 0.43 5.24
CA PRO A 331 17.47 1.16 4.15
C PRO A 331 18.56 0.36 3.42
N LEU A 332 18.50 0.35 2.09
CA LEU A 332 19.37 -0.45 1.21
C LEU A 332 19.26 -1.96 1.46
N LYS A 333 18.06 -2.45 1.79
CA LYS A 333 17.70 -3.88 1.94
C LYS A 333 16.46 -4.31 1.15
N ALA A 334 15.84 -3.42 0.38
CA ALA A 334 14.73 -3.79 -0.50
C ALA A 334 15.11 -4.94 -1.44
N ASN A 335 14.22 -5.92 -1.54
CA ASN A 335 14.36 -6.98 -2.53
C ASN A 335 13.92 -6.47 -3.91
N LEU A 336 14.87 -6.21 -4.81
CA LEU A 336 14.61 -5.73 -6.18
C LEU A 336 14.00 -6.79 -7.12
N ALA A 337 13.77 -8.01 -6.64
CA ALA A 337 12.96 -9.00 -7.35
C ALA A 337 11.45 -8.69 -7.27
N LEU A 338 11.02 -7.87 -6.29
CA LEU A 338 9.66 -7.33 -6.17
C LEU A 338 9.45 -6.18 -7.17
N GLY A 339 8.29 -6.13 -7.82
CA GLY A 339 7.98 -5.15 -8.87
C GLY A 339 7.95 -3.71 -8.38
N SER A 340 7.30 -3.44 -7.25
CA SER A 340 7.26 -2.09 -6.66
C SER A 340 8.66 -1.57 -6.33
N ASN A 341 9.47 -2.34 -5.61
CA ASN A 341 10.87 -2.01 -5.32
C ASN A 341 11.72 -1.81 -6.59
N GLN A 342 11.57 -2.70 -7.58
CA GLN A 342 12.35 -2.64 -8.82
C GLN A 342 12.02 -1.38 -9.62
N VAL A 343 10.72 -1.06 -9.76
CA VAL A 343 10.24 0.10 -10.51
C VAL A 343 10.56 1.41 -9.76
N ALA A 344 10.60 1.39 -8.42
CA ALA A 344 11.13 2.49 -7.60
C ALA A 344 12.59 2.80 -7.98
N ASP A 345 13.49 1.82 -7.82
CA ASP A 345 14.93 2.01 -8.03
C ASP A 345 15.33 2.21 -9.51
N ARG A 346 14.61 1.60 -10.45
CA ARG A 346 14.89 1.71 -11.90
C ARG A 346 14.51 3.07 -12.48
N PHE A 347 13.41 3.67 -12.02
CA PHE A 347 12.84 4.88 -12.61
C PHE A 347 12.83 6.10 -11.67
N ASP A 348 13.29 5.96 -10.42
CA ASP A 348 13.27 7.00 -9.38
C ASP A 348 11.85 7.61 -9.22
N CYS A 349 10.85 6.73 -9.12
CA CYS A 349 9.44 7.08 -9.22
C CYS A 349 8.63 6.73 -7.97
N LEU A 350 7.39 7.23 -7.87
CA LEU A 350 6.46 6.74 -6.85
C LEU A 350 6.02 5.32 -7.23
N ALA A 351 6.48 4.31 -6.50
CA ALA A 351 6.10 2.92 -6.70
C ALA A 351 5.63 2.29 -5.38
N VAL A 352 4.49 1.60 -5.43
CA VAL A 352 3.83 1.02 -4.25
C VAL A 352 3.17 -0.32 -4.57
N THR A 353 3.09 -1.21 -3.58
CA THR A 353 2.21 -2.38 -3.62
C THR A 353 0.94 -2.09 -2.83
N LEU A 354 -0.23 -2.34 -3.43
CA LEU A 354 -1.55 -2.20 -2.82
C LEU A 354 -2.08 -3.59 -2.47
N GLU A 355 -2.28 -3.86 -1.18
CA GLU A 355 -2.74 -5.13 -0.67
C GLU A 355 -4.22 -5.05 -0.23
N MET A 356 -5.05 -5.99 -0.71
CA MET A 356 -6.47 -6.10 -0.38
C MET A 356 -6.81 -7.45 0.27
N PRO A 357 -7.61 -7.47 1.35
CA PRO A 357 -7.81 -8.67 2.16
C PRO A 357 -8.57 -9.77 1.40
N PHE A 358 -8.11 -11.02 1.52
CA PHE A 358 -8.93 -12.19 1.15
C PHE A 358 -10.14 -12.37 2.06
N LYS A 359 -10.05 -11.85 3.29
CA LYS A 359 -11.09 -11.89 4.33
C LYS A 359 -12.12 -10.78 4.13
N GLY A 360 -13.26 -10.88 4.81
CA GLY A 360 -14.17 -9.74 4.95
C GLY A 360 -13.51 -8.63 5.78
N ASP A 361 -13.94 -7.39 5.56
CA ASP A 361 -13.48 -6.21 6.30
C ASP A 361 -13.57 -6.40 7.83
N ALA A 362 -12.47 -6.17 8.54
CA ALA A 362 -12.42 -6.18 9.99
C ALA A 362 -13.39 -5.18 10.65
N TYR A 363 -13.65 -4.03 10.03
CA TYR A 363 -14.57 -3.04 10.57
C TYR A 363 -16.05 -3.45 10.40
N ALA A 364 -16.38 -4.40 9.51
CA ALA A 364 -17.72 -4.95 9.33
C ALA A 364 -18.05 -6.10 10.30
N LEU A 365 -17.05 -6.85 10.79
CA LEU A 365 -17.24 -8.03 11.63
C LEU A 365 -17.61 -7.68 13.10
N PRO A 366 -18.75 -8.15 13.65
CA PRO A 366 -19.16 -7.85 15.03
C PRO A 366 -18.12 -8.27 16.07
N GLN A 367 -17.53 -9.47 15.92
CA GLN A 367 -16.49 -9.96 16.84
C GLN A 367 -15.20 -9.11 16.83
N TRP A 368 -14.95 -8.29 15.80
CA TRP A 368 -13.85 -7.33 15.80
C TRP A 368 -14.22 -6.05 16.56
N ARG A 369 -15.44 -5.54 16.38
CA ARG A 369 -15.96 -4.38 17.11
C ARG A 369 -16.02 -4.62 18.62
N GLU A 370 -16.47 -5.79 19.05
CA GLU A 370 -16.58 -6.15 20.48
C GLU A 370 -15.30 -6.76 21.07
N GLY A 371 -14.45 -7.37 20.23
CA GLY A 371 -13.20 -8.00 20.66
C GLY A 371 -12.03 -7.04 20.85
N TYR A 372 -11.87 -6.07 19.93
CA TYR A 372 -10.69 -5.19 19.84
C TYR A 372 -10.99 -3.70 20.08
N GLY A 373 -12.23 -3.35 20.44
CA GLY A 373 -12.58 -2.00 20.87
C GLY A 373 -11.85 -1.57 22.15
N ASN A 374 -10.81 -0.75 22.01
CA ASN A 374 -10.15 0.03 23.06
C ASN A 374 -9.45 -0.71 24.23
N ASP A 375 -9.33 -2.05 24.24
CA ASP A 375 -8.53 -2.78 25.25
C ASP A 375 -7.32 -3.52 24.63
N PRO A 376 -6.09 -2.98 24.76
CA PRO A 376 -4.86 -3.63 24.32
C PRO A 376 -4.58 -5.01 24.97
N LYS A 377 -5.29 -5.39 26.04
CA LYS A 377 -5.07 -6.64 26.78
C LYS A 377 -5.79 -7.85 26.18
N ARG A 378 -6.66 -7.66 25.19
CA ARG A 378 -7.42 -8.75 24.51
C ARG A 378 -6.73 -9.34 23.28
N ILE A 379 -5.53 -8.84 22.98
CA ILE A 379 -4.57 -9.44 22.05
C ILE A 379 -4.40 -10.94 22.33
N PRO A 380 -4.46 -11.84 21.31
CA PRO A 380 -4.25 -13.28 21.50
C PRO A 380 -2.91 -13.61 22.19
N ALA A 381 -2.88 -14.64 23.04
CA ALA A 381 -1.72 -14.96 23.88
C ALA A 381 -0.39 -15.20 23.10
N TRP A 382 -0.47 -15.65 21.84
CA TRP A 382 0.70 -15.81 20.97
C TRP A 382 1.26 -14.48 20.43
N TRP A 383 0.45 -13.41 20.44
CA TRP A 383 0.86 -12.04 20.13
C TRP A 383 1.17 -11.24 21.41
N ALA A 384 0.52 -11.54 22.55
CA ALA A 384 0.85 -10.93 23.85
C ALA A 384 2.30 -11.22 24.30
N ASN A 385 2.92 -12.27 23.74
CA ASN A 385 4.34 -12.59 23.92
C ASN A 385 5.28 -11.94 22.87
N ARG A 386 4.78 -11.17 21.88
CA ARG A 386 5.61 -10.13 21.27
C ARG A 386 5.86 -9.09 22.38
N LYS A 387 7.06 -9.11 22.96
CA LYS A 387 7.60 -7.91 23.61
C LYS A 387 7.69 -6.82 22.55
N VAL A 388 6.65 -6.00 22.45
CA VAL A 388 6.86 -4.60 22.13
C VAL A 388 7.77 -4.10 23.22
N GLU A 389 9.04 -3.90 22.90
CA GLU A 389 9.87 -3.06 23.75
C GLU A 389 9.24 -1.67 23.68
N VAL A 390 8.49 -1.32 24.73
CA VAL A 390 8.22 0.07 25.08
C VAL A 390 9.60 0.66 25.36
N ALA A 391 10.26 1.11 24.29
CA ALA A 391 11.68 1.42 24.29
C ALA A 391 11.92 2.41 25.43
N LYS A 392 12.84 2.06 26.33
CA LYS A 392 12.92 2.68 27.66
C LYS A 392 12.82 4.20 27.59
N PRO A 393 12.16 4.88 28.57
CA PRO A 393 12.22 6.34 28.64
C PRO A 393 13.68 6.76 28.58
N LEU A 394 14.00 7.73 27.71
CA LEU A 394 15.37 7.98 27.26
C LEU A 394 16.33 8.15 28.46
N GLU A 395 17.11 7.12 28.77
CA GLU A 395 17.96 7.05 29.97
C GLU A 395 19.23 7.90 29.78
N LEU A 396 19.02 9.21 29.62
CA LEU A 396 20.06 10.21 29.49
C LEU A 396 21.02 10.13 30.69
N THR A 397 22.33 10.20 30.43
CA THR A 397 23.36 10.26 31.49
C THR A 397 23.19 11.54 32.33
N PRO A 398 23.80 11.66 33.53
CA PRO A 398 23.73 12.89 34.33
C PRO A 398 24.18 14.14 33.55
N GLU A 399 25.21 14.00 32.70
CA GLU A 399 25.76 15.06 31.86
C GLU A 399 24.78 15.44 30.73
N GLN A 400 24.15 14.45 30.11
CA GLN A 400 23.12 14.69 29.10
C GLN A 400 21.85 15.32 29.71
N LYS A 401 21.44 14.89 30.92
CA LYS A 401 20.33 15.50 31.67
C LYS A 401 20.64 16.96 32.03
N ALA A 402 21.86 17.25 32.48
CA ALA A 402 22.31 18.63 32.73
C ALA A 402 22.35 19.47 31.44
N SER A 403 22.80 18.89 30.32
CA SER A 403 22.84 19.55 29.01
C SER A 403 21.42 19.90 28.50
N VAL A 404 20.50 18.94 28.53
CA VAL A 404 19.08 19.15 28.17
C VAL A 404 18.42 20.16 29.11
N ALA A 405 18.63 20.07 30.42
CA ALA A 405 18.12 21.08 31.37
C ALA A 405 18.68 22.49 31.07
N GLY A 406 19.93 22.60 30.65
CA GLY A 406 20.56 23.86 30.22
C GLY A 406 19.98 24.42 28.92
N VAL A 407 19.61 23.57 27.95
CA VAL A 407 18.88 23.99 26.75
C VAL A 407 17.47 24.45 27.11
N ILE A 408 16.71 23.65 27.88
CA ILE A 408 15.34 23.99 28.33
C ILE A 408 15.33 25.29 29.14
N GLY A 409 16.31 25.50 30.02
CA GLY A 409 16.46 26.74 30.78
C GLY A 409 16.68 27.96 29.88
N GLN A 410 17.52 27.82 28.85
CA GLN A 410 17.72 28.88 27.85
C GLN A 410 16.46 29.14 27.00
N ILE A 411 15.71 28.10 26.60
CA ILE A 411 14.41 28.27 25.91
C ILE A 411 13.46 29.07 26.81
N LYS A 412 13.24 28.63 28.06
CA LYS A 412 12.36 29.31 29.01
C LYS A 412 12.79 30.75 29.28
N MET A 413 14.10 31.03 29.38
CA MET A 413 14.63 32.38 29.59
C MET A 413 14.47 33.29 28.37
N LYS A 414 14.76 32.79 27.14
CA LYS A 414 14.60 33.55 25.90
C LYS A 414 13.11 33.86 25.63
N LEU A 415 12.23 32.90 25.88
CA LEU A 415 10.78 33.05 25.73
C LEU A 415 10.11 33.73 26.94
N ALA A 416 10.82 34.05 28.02
CA ALA A 416 10.23 34.63 29.24
C ALA A 416 9.43 35.91 29.01
N LYS A 417 9.81 36.73 28.01
CA LYS A 417 9.09 37.96 27.63
C LYS A 417 7.85 37.70 26.76
N ASN A 418 7.79 36.55 26.08
CA ASN A 418 6.75 36.19 25.10
C ASN A 418 5.93 34.95 25.53
N LEU A 419 6.08 34.44 26.76
CA LEU A 419 5.50 33.16 27.20
C LEU A 419 3.95 33.12 27.17
N ASN A 420 3.30 34.29 27.08
CA ASN A 420 1.86 34.47 26.85
C ASN A 420 1.43 34.30 25.38
N ARG A 421 2.38 34.12 24.45
CA ARG A 421 2.18 34.00 22.99
C ARG A 421 2.88 32.76 22.43
N MET A 422 2.81 31.62 23.12
CA MET A 422 3.47 30.40 22.64
C MET A 422 2.99 29.94 21.25
N ILE A 423 1.76 30.27 20.86
CA ILE A 423 1.24 30.01 19.50
C ILE A 423 2.05 30.75 18.44
N ASP A 424 2.52 31.97 18.73
CA ASP A 424 3.36 32.73 17.80
C ASP A 424 4.76 32.09 17.73
N THR A 425 5.34 31.70 18.86
CA THR A 425 6.62 30.94 18.89
C THR A 425 6.51 29.60 18.17
N PHE A 426 5.40 28.88 18.30
CA PHE A 426 5.18 27.61 17.60
C PHE A 426 5.20 27.81 16.08
N ARG A 427 4.53 28.87 15.58
CA ARG A 427 4.54 29.30 14.17
C ARG A 427 5.87 29.89 13.68
N GLU A 428 6.74 30.33 14.59
CA GLU A 428 8.13 30.74 14.26
C GLU A 428 9.08 29.54 14.17
N PHE A 429 8.66 28.37 14.68
CA PHE A 429 9.42 27.12 14.67
C PHE A 429 8.97 26.20 13.53
N ASP A 430 7.66 26.10 13.30
CA ASP A 430 6.96 25.46 12.18
C ASP A 430 7.22 26.26 10.88
N GLU A 431 8.35 25.97 10.22
CA GLU A 431 8.83 26.71 9.04
C GLU A 431 8.03 26.35 7.78
N ASP A 432 7.51 25.12 7.69
CA ASP A 432 6.69 24.66 6.56
C ASP A 432 5.17 24.85 6.74
N GLN A 433 4.72 25.25 7.94
CA GLN A 433 3.33 25.46 8.33
C GLN A 433 2.48 24.17 8.33
N SER A 434 3.13 23.03 8.58
CA SER A 434 2.48 21.72 8.78
C SER A 434 1.62 21.65 10.05
N GLY A 435 1.81 22.55 11.02
CA GLY A 435 1.13 22.53 12.31
C GLY A 435 1.79 21.60 13.34
N LYS A 436 2.99 21.08 13.04
CA LYS A 436 3.89 20.36 13.94
C LYS A 436 5.30 20.97 13.81
N ILE A 437 6.25 20.55 14.65
CA ILE A 437 7.66 20.97 14.56
C ILE A 437 8.55 19.73 14.49
N ASP A 438 9.26 19.52 13.38
CA ASP A 438 10.20 18.40 13.23
C ASP A 438 11.54 18.64 13.97
N LYS A 439 12.39 17.60 14.06
CA LYS A 439 13.69 17.68 14.76
C LYS A 439 14.68 18.66 14.13
N ARG A 440 14.60 18.91 12.81
CA ARG A 440 15.42 19.89 12.09
C ARG A 440 14.88 21.30 12.34
N GLU A 441 13.59 21.51 12.24
CA GLU A 441 12.91 22.78 12.54
C GLU A 441 13.19 23.22 13.97
N PHE A 442 13.04 22.32 14.94
CA PHE A 442 13.40 22.58 16.33
C PHE A 442 14.89 22.99 16.47
N GLN A 443 15.83 22.28 15.85
CA GLN A 443 17.24 22.68 15.84
C GLN A 443 17.47 24.06 15.21
N LEU A 444 16.81 24.38 14.10
CA LEU A 444 16.92 25.66 13.41
C LEU A 444 16.35 26.80 14.26
N ALA A 445 15.19 26.59 14.87
CA ALA A 445 14.52 27.53 15.74
C ALA A 445 15.33 27.82 17.03
N LEU A 446 15.90 26.79 17.67
CA LEU A 446 16.79 27.00 18.82
C LEU A 446 18.05 27.81 18.44
N ARG A 447 18.61 27.58 17.25
CA ARG A 447 19.71 28.41 16.71
C ARG A 447 19.26 29.84 16.38
N LYS A 448 18.06 30.04 15.81
CA LYS A 448 17.45 31.36 15.56
C LYS A 448 17.21 32.14 16.85
N LEU A 449 16.82 31.48 17.94
CA LEU A 449 16.76 32.09 19.28
C LEU A 449 18.15 32.43 19.88
N GLY A 450 19.24 32.09 19.19
CA GLY A 450 20.61 32.28 19.67
C GLY A 450 20.92 31.43 20.90
N ILE A 451 20.44 30.18 20.90
CA ILE A 451 20.81 29.14 21.88
C ILE A 451 21.91 28.31 21.23
N VAL A 452 23.06 28.20 21.89
CA VAL A 452 24.24 27.48 21.38
C VAL A 452 24.44 26.23 22.21
N ALA A 453 24.29 25.07 21.57
CA ALA A 453 24.58 23.77 22.14
C ALA A 453 25.04 22.79 21.05
N HIS A 454 25.64 21.67 21.46
CA HIS A 454 26.01 20.60 20.53
C HIS A 454 24.74 19.93 19.95
N LYS A 455 24.81 19.35 18.73
CA LYS A 455 23.64 18.77 18.06
C LYS A 455 22.91 17.75 18.94
N SER A 456 23.67 16.86 19.60
CA SER A 456 23.10 15.86 20.52
C SER A 456 22.34 16.45 21.72
N ALA A 457 22.65 17.68 22.14
CA ALA A 457 21.88 18.35 23.19
C ALA A 457 20.51 18.84 22.68
N PHE A 458 20.44 19.31 21.42
CA PHE A 458 19.18 19.64 20.77
C PHE A 458 18.35 18.39 20.46
N ASP A 459 18.99 17.35 19.90
CA ASP A 459 18.35 16.06 19.62
C ASP A 459 17.77 15.45 20.91
N ASN A 460 18.57 15.33 21.98
CA ASN A 460 18.10 14.85 23.28
C ASN A 460 17.04 15.77 23.91
N THR A 461 17.04 17.08 23.64
CA THR A 461 15.98 17.97 24.17
C THR A 461 14.67 17.72 23.44
N PHE A 462 14.71 17.60 22.10
CA PHE A 462 13.57 17.20 21.28
C PHE A 462 12.99 15.85 21.74
N ASP A 463 13.86 14.85 21.94
CA ASP A 463 13.48 13.50 22.40
C ASP A 463 13.03 13.44 23.87
N THR A 464 13.11 14.56 24.60
CA THR A 464 12.44 14.73 25.91
C THR A 464 11.19 15.60 25.84
N PHE A 465 10.88 16.18 24.67
CA PHE A 465 9.66 16.96 24.44
C PHE A 465 8.60 16.13 23.71
N ASP A 466 9.03 15.29 22.76
CA ASP A 466 8.27 14.29 22.02
C ASP A 466 7.85 13.16 22.98
N ASP A 467 6.67 13.30 23.59
CA ASP A 467 6.14 12.37 24.60
C ASP A 467 5.47 11.15 23.93
N ASP A 468 4.92 11.30 22.72
CA ASP A 468 4.32 10.20 21.94
C ASP A 468 5.29 9.47 21.00
N ARG A 469 6.45 10.09 20.70
CA ARG A 469 7.50 9.61 19.78
C ARG A 469 7.07 9.55 18.31
N SER A 470 6.18 10.45 17.91
CA SER A 470 5.82 10.68 16.50
C SER A 470 6.99 11.23 15.67
N GLY A 471 8.05 11.74 16.30
CA GLY A 471 9.19 12.38 15.62
C GLY A 471 8.92 13.85 15.27
N THR A 472 7.82 14.41 15.79
CA THR A 472 7.32 15.77 15.52
C THR A 472 6.65 16.32 16.78
N LEU A 473 7.04 17.51 17.25
CA LEU A 473 6.40 18.12 18.42
C LEU A 473 5.07 18.77 18.04
N GLU A 474 3.99 18.36 18.69
CA GLU A 474 2.75 19.11 18.68
C GLU A 474 2.78 20.31 19.65
N TYR A 475 1.92 21.29 19.39
CA TYR A 475 1.78 22.47 20.26
C TYR A 475 1.52 22.09 21.71
N HIS A 476 0.74 21.02 21.93
CA HIS A 476 0.36 20.58 23.27
C HIS A 476 1.57 20.03 24.07
N GLU A 477 2.48 19.32 23.42
CA GLU A 477 3.71 18.78 24.00
C GLU A 477 4.70 19.89 24.35
N LEU A 478 5.02 20.74 23.36
CA LEU A 478 5.89 21.91 23.55
C LEU A 478 5.39 22.78 24.72
N ASN A 479 4.06 23.00 24.78
CA ASN A 479 3.41 23.73 25.85
C ASN A 479 3.50 23.03 27.22
N ASN A 480 3.29 21.71 27.27
CA ASN A 480 3.39 20.94 28.52
C ASN A 480 4.80 20.98 29.13
N LYS A 481 5.85 20.94 28.31
CA LYS A 481 7.25 20.98 28.76
C LYS A 481 7.67 22.40 29.17
N LEU A 482 7.24 23.40 28.40
CA LEU A 482 7.64 24.78 28.63
C LEU A 482 6.86 25.48 29.74
N ARG A 483 5.55 25.23 29.90
CA ARG A 483 4.71 25.91 30.92
C ARG A 483 4.79 25.36 32.35
N ARG A 484 5.23 24.12 32.57
CA ARG A 484 5.33 23.56 33.94
C ARG A 484 6.20 24.45 34.84
N PRO A 485 5.68 24.99 35.96
CA PRO A 485 6.46 25.81 36.88
C PRO A 485 7.39 24.93 37.71
N SER A 486 8.65 25.33 37.81
CA SER A 486 9.70 24.66 38.58
C SER A 486 10.00 25.43 39.88
N ALA A 487 9.63 24.86 41.03
CA ALA A 487 9.98 25.37 42.36
C ALA A 487 9.74 24.28 43.43
N PRO A 488 10.34 24.38 44.63
CA PRO A 488 11.46 25.24 45.09
C PRO A 488 12.80 24.43 45.09
N SER A 489 14.00 24.93 45.40
CA SER A 489 14.57 26.27 45.68
C SER A 489 16.06 26.24 45.16
N VAL A 490 17.18 26.78 45.68
CA VAL A 490 17.64 27.48 46.90
C VAL A 490 18.81 28.43 46.54
N GLN A 491 18.86 29.63 47.14
CA GLN A 491 19.97 30.59 47.19
C GLN A 491 20.48 31.25 45.89
N ALA A 492 21.04 32.44 46.08
CA ALA A 492 21.70 33.27 45.07
C ALA A 492 23.19 33.43 45.43
N ASN A 493 24.02 33.93 44.50
CA ASN A 493 24.60 35.28 44.63
C ASN A 493 25.17 35.73 43.25
N PRO A 494 26.18 36.63 43.07
CA PRO A 494 26.04 37.69 42.06
C PRO A 494 26.97 37.51 40.85
N TYR A 495 26.68 38.25 39.77
CA TYR A 495 27.61 39.17 39.11
C TYR A 495 26.91 39.84 37.93
N ALA A 496 26.48 41.10 38.11
CA ALA A 496 26.07 41.96 37.00
C ALA A 496 27.33 42.45 36.26
N GLY A 497 27.33 42.43 34.91
CA GLY A 497 28.58 42.36 34.15
C GLY A 497 28.67 43.11 32.81
N ALA A 498 27.87 44.17 32.59
CA ALA A 498 28.06 45.21 31.56
C ALA A 498 27.99 44.82 30.05
N PHE A 499 27.91 45.89 29.23
CA PHE A 499 27.92 45.93 27.75
C PHE A 499 26.75 45.24 27.02
N GLY A 500 26.26 45.76 25.89
CA GLY A 500 26.56 47.04 25.23
C GLY A 500 25.85 47.13 23.89
N ALA A 501 25.17 48.23 23.58
CA ALA A 501 24.32 48.32 22.39
C ALA A 501 25.11 48.49 21.09
N ARG A 502 24.64 47.84 20.01
CA ARG A 502 24.77 48.30 18.61
C ARG A 502 23.64 47.71 17.77
N ARG A 503 23.15 48.50 16.80
CA ARG A 503 22.16 48.07 15.81
C ARG A 503 22.83 47.24 14.72
N TYR A 504 22.06 46.33 14.12
CA TYR A 504 22.21 45.98 12.71
C TYR A 504 20.87 46.25 12.03
N GLU A 505 20.83 47.32 11.25
CA GLU A 505 19.80 47.54 10.23
C GLU A 505 20.41 47.11 8.91
N HIS A 506 19.81 46.11 8.24
CA HIS A 506 19.64 46.06 6.78
C HIS A 506 18.74 44.87 6.42
N PHE A 507 17.76 45.11 5.54
CA PHE A 507 16.83 44.12 5.01
C PHE A 507 17.36 43.52 3.71
N GLU A 508 17.06 42.26 3.46
CA GLU A 508 16.82 41.76 2.09
C GLU A 508 15.32 41.90 1.75
N PRO A 509 14.96 42.10 0.47
CA PRO A 509 13.58 42.37 0.06
C PRO A 509 12.69 41.10 0.09
N PRO A 510 11.35 41.25 0.24
CA PRO A 510 10.44 40.12 0.23
C PRO A 510 10.37 39.42 -1.14
N MET A 511 10.26 38.10 -1.11
CA MET A 511 10.17 37.22 -2.28
C MET A 511 8.98 37.61 -3.18
N GLN A 512 9.21 37.77 -4.49
CA GLN A 512 8.14 38.12 -5.43
C GLN A 512 7.26 36.91 -5.76
N MET A 513 5.95 37.06 -5.57
CA MET A 513 4.94 36.03 -5.90
C MET A 513 4.23 36.36 -7.22
N ILE A 514 4.08 35.38 -8.09
CA ILE A 514 3.32 35.48 -9.35
C ILE A 514 1.98 34.78 -9.17
N LYS A 515 0.88 35.44 -9.57
CA LYS A 515 -0.45 34.82 -9.64
C LYS A 515 -0.72 34.29 -11.05
N LEU A 516 -0.90 32.98 -11.16
CA LEU A 516 -1.17 32.29 -12.42
C LEU A 516 -2.63 32.48 -12.87
N PRO A 517 -2.96 32.26 -14.16
CA PRO A 517 -4.35 32.30 -14.66
C PRO A 517 -5.31 31.33 -13.96
N SER A 518 -4.79 30.27 -13.33
CA SER A 518 -5.53 29.33 -12.47
C SER A 518 -5.90 29.90 -11.09
N GLY A 519 -5.50 31.14 -10.77
CA GLY A 519 -5.69 31.79 -9.48
C GLY A 519 -4.64 31.44 -8.42
N LEU A 520 -3.78 30.44 -8.66
CA LEU A 520 -2.71 30.02 -7.76
C LEU A 520 -1.57 31.06 -7.71
N CYS A 521 -1.08 31.38 -6.52
CA CYS A 521 0.13 32.18 -6.33
C CYS A 521 1.34 31.28 -6.10
N VAL A 522 2.44 31.51 -6.81
CA VAL A 522 3.71 30.77 -6.69
C VAL A 522 4.91 31.72 -6.58
N PRO A 523 6.01 31.34 -5.92
CA PRO A 523 7.24 32.12 -5.95
C PRO A 523 7.76 32.29 -7.38
N ARG A 524 8.27 33.49 -7.69
CA ARG A 524 8.75 33.80 -9.04
C ARG A 524 9.83 32.83 -9.52
N GLU A 525 10.79 32.50 -8.66
CA GLU A 525 11.90 31.59 -9.00
C GLU A 525 11.41 30.21 -9.44
N VAL A 526 10.39 29.65 -8.77
CA VAL A 526 9.78 28.36 -9.12
C VAL A 526 9.07 28.42 -10.48
N TYR A 527 8.38 29.53 -10.78
CA TYR A 527 7.74 29.73 -12.08
C TYR A 527 8.78 29.86 -13.20
N ASP A 528 9.83 30.66 -12.99
CA ASP A 528 10.89 30.88 -13.97
C ASP A 528 11.73 29.59 -14.19
N ASP A 529 11.91 28.71 -13.18
CA ASP A 529 12.55 27.39 -13.36
C ASP A 529 11.69 26.36 -14.09
N VAL A 530 10.37 26.36 -13.87
CA VAL A 530 9.45 25.52 -14.66
C VAL A 530 9.46 25.97 -16.13
N LEU A 531 9.52 27.28 -16.40
CA LEU A 531 9.70 27.82 -17.75
C LEU A 531 11.06 27.44 -18.36
N ARG A 532 12.17 27.60 -17.63
CA ARG A 532 13.51 27.18 -18.08
C ARG A 532 13.54 25.68 -18.45
N SER A 533 12.94 24.84 -17.61
CA SER A 533 12.83 23.39 -17.83
C SER A 533 12.00 23.06 -19.07
N ALA A 534 10.90 23.78 -19.31
CA ALA A 534 10.08 23.61 -20.53
C ALA A 534 10.82 24.07 -21.80
N GLN A 535 11.52 25.20 -21.76
CA GLN A 535 12.29 25.71 -22.92
C GLN A 535 13.52 24.85 -23.25
N GLN A 536 14.19 24.26 -22.26
CA GLN A 536 15.26 23.29 -22.53
C GLN A 536 14.74 22.04 -23.27
N ARG A 537 13.54 21.54 -22.92
CA ARG A 537 12.89 20.44 -23.65
C ARG A 537 12.46 20.87 -25.06
N TYR A 538 11.94 22.09 -25.22
CA TYR A 538 11.52 22.63 -26.53
C TYR A 538 12.69 22.74 -27.52
N ASN A 539 13.88 23.15 -27.05
CA ASN A 539 15.08 23.26 -27.86
C ASN A 539 15.70 21.92 -28.30
N HIS A 540 15.28 20.79 -27.70
CA HIS A 540 15.86 19.47 -28.01
C HIS A 540 15.14 18.74 -29.16
N ASN A 541 13.84 19.01 -29.37
CA ASN A 541 12.98 18.30 -30.34
C ASN A 541 12.55 19.18 -31.53
N GLY A 542 13.44 20.05 -32.01
CA GLY A 542 13.13 21.19 -32.90
C GLY A 542 12.32 20.88 -34.19
N LYS A 543 10.98 20.91 -34.08
CA LYS A 543 10.03 21.04 -35.19
C LYS A 543 8.85 21.92 -34.76
N HIS A 544 8.59 22.98 -35.51
CA HIS A 544 7.37 23.77 -35.37
C HIS A 544 6.18 23.08 -36.05
N VAL A 545 5.03 23.11 -35.38
CA VAL A 545 3.71 23.24 -35.99
C VAL A 545 2.98 24.34 -35.18
N TYR A 546 2.13 25.12 -35.86
CA TYR A 546 1.35 26.21 -35.27
C TYR A 546 0.12 25.72 -34.50
#